data_AF-A0A833G500-F1
#
_entry.id   AF-A0A833G500-F1
#
_cell.length_a   1.000
_cell.length_b   1.000
_cell.length_c   1.000
_cell.angle_alpha   90.00
_cell.angle_beta   90.00
_cell.angle_gamma   90.00
#
_symmetry.space_group_name_H-M   'P 1'
#
loop_
_entity.id
_entity.type
_entity.pdbx_description
1 polymer ?
#
loop_
_entity_poly.entity_id
_entity_poly.type
_entity_poly.pdbx_seq_one_letter_code
_entity_poly.pdbx_strand_id
1 'polypeptide(L)'
;MDDHDDFEPNHESSPTDHVLNELQLHGYRPFADEPDQRLLPDGNAVAGAVADIFDALIVTLEDTRLEPDLDDLLWSTVNVFHRATERIARELDDNEQAQKRSQREQDGSEVKSVELERQIAEGKTLIERQNAFELMRDQSAEHYERHVGKPWLPRSGSKVNHRNLTSAMIDSRDFLMAKKRAEQEVLLP
;
A
#
# COMPACT_ATOMS: atom_id res chain seq x y z
N MET A 1 -9.05 7.80 71.74
CA MET A 1 -8.03 8.61 71.05
C MET A 1 -7.20 7.64 70.25
N ASP A 2 -7.52 7.50 68.97
CA ASP A 2 -6.59 7.76 67.85
C ASP A 2 -7.35 7.51 66.54
N ASP A 3 -7.90 8.59 65.99
CA ASP A 3 -8.34 8.65 64.60
C ASP A 3 -7.10 8.97 63.77
N HIS A 4 -6.53 7.95 63.11
CA HIS A 4 -5.54 8.16 62.06
C HIS A 4 -6.28 8.31 60.74
N ASP A 5 -6.44 9.56 60.31
CA ASP A 5 -6.83 9.93 58.94
C ASP A 5 -5.76 9.45 57.95
N ASP A 6 -6.02 8.32 57.28
CA ASP A 6 -5.31 7.90 56.06
C ASP A 6 -5.77 8.80 54.90
N PHE A 7 -5.12 9.96 54.75
CA PHE A 7 -5.35 10.83 53.60
C PHE A 7 -4.47 10.38 52.44
N GLU A 8 -4.99 9.51 51.58
CA GLU A 8 -4.37 9.16 50.30
C GLU A 8 -4.56 10.36 49.34
N PRO A 9 -3.48 10.99 48.83
CA PRO A 9 -3.61 12.14 47.94
C PRO A 9 -4.26 11.72 46.62
N ASN A 10 -5.23 12.50 46.14
CA ASN A 10 -5.81 12.31 44.81
C ASN A 10 -4.70 12.39 43.76
N HIS A 11 -4.40 11.26 43.12
CA HIS A 11 -3.51 11.19 41.99
C HIS A 11 -4.21 11.84 40.78
N GLU A 12 -3.89 13.10 40.49
CA GLU A 12 -4.22 13.69 39.20
C GLU A 12 -3.54 12.87 38.10
N SER A 13 -4.29 12.56 37.03
CA SER A 13 -3.83 11.69 35.94
C SER A 13 -2.48 12.14 35.41
N SER A 14 -1.54 11.20 35.30
CA SER A 14 -0.20 11.47 34.78
C SER A 14 -0.26 12.03 33.36
N PRO A 15 0.69 12.89 32.92
CA PRO A 15 0.82 13.29 31.53
C PRO A 15 0.86 12.10 30.57
N THR A 16 1.43 10.97 31.00
CA THR A 16 1.44 9.71 30.24
C THR A 16 0.05 9.09 30.14
N ASP A 17 -0.75 9.11 31.21
CA ASP A 17 -2.14 8.65 31.17
C ASP A 17 -2.98 9.52 30.26
N HIS A 18 -2.73 10.84 30.24
CA HIS A 18 -3.45 11.73 29.35
C HIS A 18 -3.16 11.44 27.88
N VAL A 19 -1.88 11.22 27.53
CA VAL A 19 -1.46 10.83 26.16
C VAL A 19 -2.03 9.46 25.78
N LEU A 20 -2.02 8.48 26.69
CA LEU A 20 -2.58 7.14 26.42
C LEU A 20 -4.10 7.20 26.24
N ASN A 21 -4.79 8.04 27.00
CA ASN A 21 -6.23 8.22 26.88
C ASN A 21 -6.61 8.95 25.58
N GLU A 22 -5.82 9.94 25.16
CA GLU A 22 -5.97 10.58 23.84
C GLU A 22 -5.71 9.59 22.70
N LEU A 23 -4.69 8.73 22.80
CA LEU A 23 -4.44 7.65 21.83
C LEU A 23 -5.55 6.59 21.83
N GLN A 24 -6.23 6.34 22.95
CA GLN A 24 -7.38 5.43 23.03
C GLN A 24 -8.65 6.05 22.44
N LEU A 25 -8.92 7.34 22.69
CA LEU A 25 -10.08 8.04 22.14
C LEU A 25 -9.93 8.40 20.65
N HIS A 26 -8.72 8.76 20.23
CA HIS A 26 -8.40 9.25 18.88
C HIS A 26 -7.51 8.29 18.07
N GLY A 27 -7.52 6.99 18.42
CA GLY A 27 -6.64 5.97 17.85
C GLY A 27 -6.28 6.16 16.39
N TYR A 28 -4.98 6.00 16.09
CA TYR A 28 -4.34 6.25 14.79
C TYR A 28 -5.29 5.99 13.62
N ARG A 29 -5.74 7.08 12.99
CA ARG A 29 -6.55 7.03 11.78
C ARG A 29 -5.62 7.24 10.60
N PRO A 30 -5.37 6.22 9.77
CA PRO A 30 -4.76 6.45 8.47
C PRO A 30 -5.54 7.57 7.77
N PHE A 31 -4.82 8.56 7.23
CA PHE A 31 -5.38 9.74 6.53
C PHE A 31 -6.02 10.83 7.41
N ALA A 32 -5.94 10.76 8.74
CA ALA A 32 -6.25 11.91 9.60
C ALA A 32 -4.94 12.59 10.03
N ASP A 33 -4.69 13.73 9.39
CA ASP A 33 -3.71 14.77 9.75
C ASP A 33 -2.21 14.45 9.64
N GLU A 34 -1.77 13.20 9.73
CA GLU A 34 -0.36 12.83 9.52
C GLU A 34 -0.15 11.82 8.38
N PRO A 35 0.94 11.95 7.59
CA PRO A 35 1.30 10.98 6.56
C PRO A 35 1.47 9.58 7.16
N ASP A 36 0.85 8.56 6.55
CA ASP A 36 1.01 7.17 7.00
C ASP A 36 2.46 6.74 6.81
N GLN A 37 3.17 6.49 7.91
CA GLN A 37 4.60 6.19 7.91
C GLN A 37 4.90 4.71 7.64
N ARG A 38 3.87 3.85 7.56
CA ARG A 38 4.06 2.42 7.33
C ARG A 38 4.58 2.19 5.91
N LEU A 39 5.59 1.33 5.81
CA LEU A 39 6.17 0.94 4.54
C LEU A 39 5.19 0.05 3.76
N LEU A 40 5.24 0.18 2.43
CA LEU A 40 4.62 -0.81 1.54
C LEU A 40 5.30 -2.18 1.70
N PRO A 41 4.57 -3.27 1.40
CA PRO A 41 5.17 -4.59 1.34
C PRO A 41 6.27 -4.64 0.27
N ASP A 42 7.29 -5.46 0.53
CA ASP A 42 8.37 -5.69 -0.43
C ASP A 42 7.84 -6.31 -1.74
N GLY A 43 8.44 -5.91 -2.86
CA GLY A 43 8.01 -6.33 -4.19
C GLY A 43 8.10 -7.85 -4.40
N ASN A 44 9.14 -8.50 -3.89
CA ASN A 44 9.30 -9.95 -4.01
C ASN A 44 8.32 -10.69 -3.10
N ALA A 45 8.10 -10.17 -1.89
CA ALA A 45 7.08 -10.72 -1.00
C ALA A 45 5.68 -10.65 -1.66
N VAL A 46 5.38 -9.55 -2.35
CA VAL A 46 4.14 -9.41 -3.13
C VAL A 46 4.09 -10.40 -4.30
N ALA A 47 5.18 -10.54 -5.08
CA ALA A 47 5.24 -11.46 -6.21
C ALA A 47 5.06 -12.92 -5.75
N GLY A 48 5.74 -13.32 -4.67
CA GLY A 48 5.60 -14.64 -4.07
C GLY A 48 4.17 -14.91 -3.58
N ALA A 49 3.56 -13.95 -2.88
CA ALA A 49 2.18 -14.09 -2.43
C ALA A 49 1.18 -14.23 -3.60
N VAL A 50 1.41 -13.52 -4.71
CA VAL A 50 0.60 -13.68 -5.93
C VAL A 50 0.77 -15.08 -6.53
N ALA A 51 2.01 -15.58 -6.60
CA ALA A 51 2.27 -16.94 -7.07
C ALA A 51 1.54 -17.97 -6.20
N ASP A 52 1.62 -17.86 -4.88
CA ASP A 52 0.95 -18.76 -3.93
C ASP A 52 -0.58 -18.77 -4.12
N ILE A 53 -1.19 -17.61 -4.38
CA ILE A 53 -2.64 -17.51 -4.64
C ILE A 53 -3.01 -18.28 -5.92
N PHE A 54 -2.24 -18.11 -6.99
CA PHE A 54 -2.49 -18.78 -8.26
C PHE A 54 -2.26 -20.28 -8.15
N ASP A 55 -1.16 -20.70 -7.52
CA ASP A 55 -0.85 -22.11 -7.30
C ASP A 55 -1.93 -22.79 -6.46
N ALA A 56 -2.42 -22.14 -5.41
CA ALA A 56 -3.51 -22.67 -4.61
C ALA A 56 -4.80 -22.87 -5.43
N LEU A 57 -5.16 -21.93 -6.30
CA LEU A 57 -6.34 -22.08 -7.18
C LEU A 57 -6.16 -23.20 -8.19
N ILE A 58 -4.99 -23.26 -8.84
CA ILE A 58 -4.68 -24.24 -9.89
C ILE A 58 -4.63 -25.64 -9.29
N VAL A 59 -3.76 -25.88 -8.32
CA VAL A 59 -3.52 -27.22 -7.74
C VAL A 59 -4.77 -27.80 -7.08
N THR A 60 -5.64 -26.95 -6.53
CA THR A 60 -6.86 -27.42 -5.86
C THR A 60 -7.98 -27.79 -6.83
N LEU A 61 -8.04 -27.16 -8.02
CA LEU A 61 -9.18 -27.26 -8.93
C LEU A 61 -8.86 -28.03 -10.22
N GLU A 62 -7.60 -28.10 -10.62
CA GLU A 62 -7.12 -28.90 -11.76
C GLU A 62 -7.46 -30.39 -11.55
N ASP A 63 -7.83 -31.08 -12.62
CA ASP A 63 -8.29 -32.48 -12.62
C ASP A 63 -9.53 -32.74 -11.74
N THR A 64 -10.27 -31.70 -11.37
CA THR A 64 -11.53 -31.80 -10.64
C THR A 64 -12.72 -31.44 -11.51
N ARG A 65 -13.93 -31.67 -10.99
CA ARG A 65 -15.18 -31.23 -11.66
C ARG A 65 -15.33 -29.71 -11.73
N LEU A 66 -14.48 -28.95 -11.03
CA LEU A 66 -14.46 -27.48 -11.01
C LEU A 66 -13.42 -26.90 -11.97
N GLU A 67 -12.58 -27.72 -12.61
CA GLU A 67 -11.61 -27.26 -13.60
C GLU A 67 -12.22 -26.37 -14.72
N PRO A 68 -13.45 -26.63 -15.24
CA PRO A 68 -14.06 -25.76 -16.24
C PRO A 68 -14.28 -24.30 -15.76
N ASP A 69 -14.35 -24.07 -14.45
CA ASP A 69 -14.52 -22.74 -13.85
C ASP A 69 -13.18 -22.03 -13.59
N LEU A 70 -12.04 -22.72 -13.73
CA LEU A 70 -10.71 -22.23 -13.34
C LEU A 70 -10.28 -21.00 -14.15
N ASP A 71 -10.49 -20.97 -15.48
CA ASP A 71 -10.12 -19.81 -16.32
C ASP A 71 -10.80 -18.51 -15.82
N ASP A 72 -12.12 -18.57 -15.57
CA ASP A 72 -12.87 -17.42 -15.08
C ASP A 72 -12.45 -16.99 -13.67
N LEU A 73 -12.09 -17.95 -12.81
CA LEU A 73 -11.56 -17.66 -11.47
C LEU A 73 -10.19 -16.97 -11.54
N LEU A 74 -9.25 -17.51 -12.32
CA LEU A 74 -7.93 -16.90 -12.50
C LEU A 74 -8.04 -15.52 -13.15
N TRP A 75 -8.90 -15.36 -14.16
CA TRP A 75 -9.18 -14.06 -14.78
C TRP A 75 -9.70 -13.05 -13.74
N SER A 76 -10.61 -13.50 -12.88
CA SER A 76 -11.21 -12.68 -11.83
C SER A 76 -10.20 -12.26 -10.76
N THR A 77 -9.25 -13.13 -10.42
CA THR A 77 -8.15 -12.82 -9.49
C THR A 77 -7.28 -11.68 -10.00
N VAL A 78 -6.85 -11.70 -11.28
CA VAL A 78 -6.14 -10.55 -11.88
C VAL A 78 -7.01 -9.28 -11.82
N ASN A 79 -8.30 -9.43 -12.11
CA ASN A 79 -9.23 -8.32 -12.18
C ASN A 79 -9.46 -7.63 -10.82
N VAL A 80 -9.29 -8.32 -9.69
CA VAL A 80 -9.36 -7.70 -8.35
C VAL A 80 -8.29 -6.61 -8.20
N PHE A 81 -7.04 -6.91 -8.56
CA PHE A 81 -5.93 -5.95 -8.48
C PHE A 81 -6.06 -4.84 -9.53
N HIS A 82 -6.58 -5.16 -10.71
CA HIS A 82 -6.90 -4.16 -11.72
C HIS A 82 -7.92 -3.13 -11.20
N ARG A 83 -9.03 -3.58 -10.62
CA ARG A 83 -10.05 -2.68 -10.04
C ARG A 83 -9.54 -1.86 -8.86
N ALA A 84 -8.64 -2.43 -8.04
CA ALA A 84 -7.98 -1.68 -6.98
C ALA A 84 -7.13 -0.54 -7.55
N THR A 85 -6.39 -0.80 -8.62
CA THR A 85 -5.62 0.22 -9.36
C THR A 85 -6.51 1.33 -9.90
N GLU A 86 -7.63 1.00 -10.53
CA GLU A 86 -8.58 1.98 -11.08
C GLU A 86 -9.25 2.85 -9.99
N ARG A 87 -9.48 2.29 -8.80
CA ARG A 87 -10.00 3.06 -7.67
C ARG A 87 -8.98 4.08 -7.19
N ILE A 88 -7.72 3.67 -7.01
CA ILE A 88 -6.65 4.57 -6.57
C ILE A 88 -6.35 5.63 -7.64
N ALA A 89 -6.41 5.28 -8.92
CA ALA A 89 -6.22 6.25 -10.00
C ALA A 89 -7.25 7.40 -9.95
N ARG A 90 -8.51 7.09 -9.58
CA ARG A 90 -9.54 8.12 -9.36
C ARG A 90 -9.27 8.96 -8.12
N GLU A 91 -8.89 8.33 -7.01
CA GLU A 91 -8.46 9.05 -5.78
C GLU A 91 -7.28 10.01 -6.09
N LEU A 92 -6.33 9.57 -6.91
CA LEU A 92 -5.18 10.37 -7.32
C LEU A 92 -5.56 11.55 -8.22
N ASP A 93 -6.46 11.37 -9.19
CA ASP A 93 -6.96 12.48 -10.02
C ASP A 93 -7.66 13.55 -9.17
N ASP A 94 -8.52 13.14 -8.23
CA ASP A 94 -9.19 14.04 -7.30
C ASP A 94 -8.17 14.82 -6.43
N ASN A 95 -7.15 14.13 -5.92
CA ASN A 95 -6.06 14.72 -5.14
C ASN A 95 -5.23 15.72 -5.99
N GLU A 96 -4.88 15.39 -7.23
CA GLU A 96 -4.16 16.29 -8.13
C GLU A 96 -4.97 17.54 -8.46
N GLN A 97 -6.29 17.40 -8.66
CA GLN A 97 -7.17 18.54 -8.85
C GLN A 97 -7.23 19.41 -7.59
N ALA A 98 -7.25 18.81 -6.41
CA ALA A 98 -7.21 19.53 -5.14
C ALA A 98 -5.88 20.30 -4.95
N GLN A 99 -4.74 19.68 -5.25
CA GLN A 99 -3.43 20.35 -5.24
C GLN A 99 -3.40 21.55 -6.20
N LYS A 100 -3.91 21.39 -7.43
CA LYS A 100 -3.98 22.48 -8.44
C LYS A 100 -4.85 23.65 -7.97
N ARG A 101 -5.98 23.38 -7.29
CA ARG A 101 -6.83 24.42 -6.70
C ARG A 101 -6.11 25.12 -5.54
N SER A 102 -5.55 24.35 -4.61
CA SER A 102 -4.82 24.87 -3.45
C SER A 102 -3.65 25.77 -3.86
N GLN A 103 -2.88 25.40 -4.89
CA GLN A 103 -1.81 26.24 -5.44
C GLN A 103 -2.31 27.58 -6.00
N ARG A 104 -3.47 27.60 -6.66
CA ARG A 104 -4.05 28.84 -7.22
C ARG A 104 -4.62 29.75 -6.15
N GLU A 105 -5.07 29.18 -5.04
CA GLU A 105 -5.71 29.88 -3.93
C GLU A 105 -4.72 30.31 -2.84
N GLN A 106 -3.42 30.07 -3.04
CA GLN A 106 -2.37 30.50 -2.12
C GLN A 106 -2.44 32.01 -1.88
N ASP A 107 -2.46 32.40 -0.60
CA ASP A 107 -2.43 33.79 -0.12
C ASP A 107 -1.20 34.09 0.75
N GLY A 108 -0.28 33.12 0.85
CA GLY A 108 0.92 33.22 1.69
C GLY A 108 0.69 32.89 3.17
N SER A 109 -0.52 32.46 3.56
CA SER A 109 -0.76 31.96 4.91
C SER A 109 -0.10 30.60 5.16
N GLU A 110 0.41 30.41 6.38
CA GLU A 110 0.96 29.14 6.83
C GLU A 110 -0.07 28.01 6.73
N VAL A 111 -1.33 28.29 7.08
CA VAL A 111 -2.43 27.32 7.01
C VAL A 111 -2.58 26.73 5.61
N LYS A 112 -2.65 27.56 4.57
CA LYS A 112 -2.77 27.06 3.19
C LYS A 112 -1.50 26.39 2.69
N SER A 113 -0.33 26.78 3.19
CA SER A 113 0.93 26.08 2.87
C SER A 113 0.92 24.66 3.43
N VAL A 114 0.55 24.50 4.70
CA VAL A 114 0.45 23.20 5.37
C VAL A 114 -0.61 22.31 4.73
N GLU A 115 -1.76 22.87 4.35
CA GLU A 115 -2.82 22.12 3.63
C GLU A 115 -2.32 21.59 2.28
N LEU A 116 -1.58 22.39 1.52
CA LEU A 116 -0.97 21.96 0.25
C LEU A 116 0.07 20.86 0.48
N GLU A 117 0.93 21.00 1.50
CA GLU A 117 1.91 19.98 1.86
C GLU A 117 1.24 18.65 2.24
N ARG A 118 0.13 18.70 2.98
CA ARG A 118 -0.68 17.52 3.31
C ARG A 118 -1.23 16.84 2.05
N GLN A 119 -1.80 17.62 1.12
CA GLN A 119 -2.30 17.08 -0.15
C GLN A 119 -1.19 16.44 -1.00
N ILE A 120 0.01 17.04 -1.01
CA ILE A 120 1.19 16.48 -1.69
C ILE A 120 1.63 15.18 -1.03
N ALA A 121 1.67 15.11 0.30
CA ALA A 121 2.01 13.89 1.02
C ALA A 121 1.02 12.76 0.72
N GLU A 122 -0.28 13.06 0.74
CA GLU A 122 -1.34 12.12 0.38
C GLU A 122 -1.20 11.63 -1.08
N GLY A 123 -0.90 12.55 -2.02
CA GLY A 123 -0.65 12.20 -3.43
C GLY A 123 0.52 11.23 -3.59
N LYS A 124 1.60 11.38 -2.81
CA LYS A 124 2.72 10.42 -2.80
C LYS A 124 2.28 9.03 -2.33
N THR A 125 1.53 8.96 -1.24
CA THR A 125 0.97 7.69 -0.74
C THR A 125 0.07 7.02 -1.78
N LEU A 126 -0.75 7.79 -2.50
CA LEU A 126 -1.62 7.27 -3.56
C LEU A 126 -0.81 6.70 -4.75
N ILE A 127 0.24 7.39 -5.18
CA ILE A 127 1.15 6.90 -6.24
C ILE A 127 1.84 5.60 -5.81
N GLU A 128 2.32 5.54 -4.57
CA GLU A 128 2.95 4.34 -4.02
C GLU A 128 1.98 3.16 -3.98
N ARG A 129 0.75 3.38 -3.49
CA ARG A 129 -0.32 2.36 -3.49
C ARG A 129 -0.69 1.93 -4.92
N GLN A 130 -0.78 2.86 -5.87
CA GLN A 130 -1.06 2.54 -7.28
C GLN A 130 0.02 1.62 -7.85
N ASN A 131 1.29 1.94 -7.63
CA ASN A 131 2.42 1.13 -8.09
C ASN A 131 2.37 -0.30 -7.51
N ALA A 132 2.02 -0.46 -6.23
CA ALA A 132 1.92 -1.77 -5.59
C ALA A 132 0.79 -2.63 -6.22
N PHE A 133 -0.37 -2.05 -6.49
CA PHE A 133 -1.47 -2.77 -7.13
C PHE A 133 -1.24 -3.02 -8.62
N GLU A 134 -0.53 -2.14 -9.33
CA GLU A 134 -0.08 -2.39 -10.70
C GLU A 134 0.88 -3.59 -10.75
N LEU A 135 1.83 -3.69 -9.81
CA LEU A 135 2.72 -4.85 -9.68
C LEU A 135 1.92 -6.14 -9.45
N MET A 136 1.01 -6.15 -8.46
CA MET A 136 0.16 -7.32 -8.18
C MET A 136 -0.64 -7.76 -9.41
N ARG A 137 -1.25 -6.80 -10.12
CA ARG A 137 -2.01 -7.05 -11.34
C ARG A 137 -1.13 -7.64 -12.44
N ASP A 138 0.07 -7.12 -12.64
CA ASP A 138 0.96 -7.57 -13.70
C ASP A 138 1.55 -8.95 -13.39
N GLN A 139 1.96 -9.22 -12.15
CA GLN A 139 2.33 -10.58 -11.72
C GLN A 139 1.18 -11.56 -11.91
N SER A 140 -0.02 -11.18 -11.47
CA SER A 140 -1.20 -12.02 -11.64
C SER A 140 -1.49 -12.29 -13.13
N ALA A 141 -1.34 -11.28 -13.99
CA ALA A 141 -1.54 -11.42 -15.43
C ALA A 141 -0.50 -12.36 -16.07
N GLU A 142 0.76 -12.33 -15.62
CA GLU A 142 1.79 -13.27 -16.07
C GLU A 142 1.45 -14.72 -15.65
N HIS A 143 1.00 -14.94 -14.41
CA HIS A 143 0.58 -16.28 -13.96
C HIS A 143 -0.65 -16.77 -14.73
N TYR A 144 -1.63 -15.89 -14.96
CA TYR A 144 -2.78 -16.19 -15.81
C TYR A 144 -2.35 -16.61 -17.22
N GLU A 145 -1.47 -15.84 -17.86
CA GLU A 145 -1.01 -16.14 -19.22
C GLU A 145 -0.21 -17.44 -19.30
N ARG A 146 0.65 -17.71 -18.30
CA ARG A 146 1.39 -18.97 -18.22
C ARG A 146 0.48 -20.20 -18.12
N HIS A 147 -0.61 -20.10 -17.36
CA HIS A 147 -1.53 -21.22 -17.16
C HIS A 147 -2.55 -21.36 -18.31
N VAL A 148 -3.21 -20.26 -18.69
CA VAL A 148 -4.30 -20.28 -19.69
C VAL A 148 -3.79 -20.19 -21.13
N GLY A 149 -2.54 -19.74 -21.34
CA GLY A 149 -1.91 -19.63 -22.66
C GLY A 149 -2.37 -18.43 -23.49
N LYS A 150 -3.15 -17.52 -22.92
CA LYS A 150 -3.60 -16.27 -23.55
C LYS A 150 -3.35 -15.08 -22.61
N PRO A 151 -2.98 -13.90 -23.14
CA PRO A 151 -2.75 -12.74 -22.31
C PRO A 151 -4.04 -12.33 -21.59
N TRP A 152 -3.91 -11.90 -20.34
CA TRP A 152 -5.03 -11.31 -19.62
C TRP A 152 -5.40 -9.95 -20.22
N LEU A 153 -6.69 -9.75 -20.49
CA LEU A 153 -7.24 -8.47 -20.93
C LEU A 153 -8.45 -8.09 -20.08
N PRO A 154 -8.58 -6.82 -19.68
CA PRO A 154 -9.78 -6.36 -19.00
C PRO A 154 -10.98 -6.43 -19.95
N ARG A 155 -12.15 -6.82 -19.43
CA ARG A 155 -13.41 -6.89 -20.21
C ARG A 155 -13.91 -5.51 -20.62
N SER A 156 -13.49 -4.47 -19.91
CA SER A 156 -13.82 -3.07 -20.17
C SER A 156 -12.69 -2.18 -19.68
N GLY A 157 -12.47 -1.04 -20.34
CA GLY A 157 -11.41 -0.10 -19.96
C GLY A 157 -10.05 -0.44 -20.57
N SER A 158 -9.03 0.30 -20.15
CA SER A 158 -7.66 0.15 -20.64
C SER A 158 -6.75 -0.38 -19.53
N LYS A 159 -5.81 -1.26 -19.89
CA LYS A 159 -4.71 -1.65 -19.01
C LYS A 159 -3.59 -0.62 -19.16
N VAL A 160 -3.66 0.46 -18.37
CA VAL A 160 -2.58 1.45 -18.28
C VAL A 160 -1.62 1.05 -17.17
N ASN A 161 -0.32 1.25 -17.43
CA ASN A 161 0.73 1.20 -16.42
C ASN A 161 1.35 2.58 -16.27
N HIS A 162 1.34 3.09 -15.04
CA HIS A 162 1.94 4.38 -14.71
C HIS A 162 3.41 4.21 -14.33
N ARG A 163 3.79 2.99 -13.94
CA ARG A 163 5.18 2.61 -13.71
C ARG A 163 5.44 1.20 -14.24
N ASN A 164 6.45 1.06 -15.11
CA ASN A 164 6.94 -0.27 -15.47
C ASN A 164 7.78 -0.77 -14.28
N LEU A 165 7.17 -1.44 -13.31
CA LEU A 165 7.89 -2.22 -12.30
C LEU A 165 7.62 -3.69 -12.58
N THR A 166 8.54 -4.35 -13.28
CA THR A 166 8.48 -5.78 -13.60
C THR A 166 9.36 -6.55 -12.62
N SER A 167 9.14 -7.87 -12.45
CA SER A 167 9.98 -8.70 -11.57
C SER A 167 11.47 -8.59 -11.90
N ALA A 168 11.83 -8.54 -13.19
CA ALA A 168 13.21 -8.32 -13.62
C ALA A 168 13.81 -6.98 -13.11
N MET A 169 12.99 -5.94 -12.93
CA MET A 169 13.42 -4.67 -12.35
C MET A 169 13.50 -4.71 -10.82
N ILE A 170 12.65 -5.50 -10.16
CA ILE A 170 12.71 -5.73 -8.71
C ILE A 170 14.01 -6.49 -8.37
N ASP A 171 14.24 -7.63 -9.04
CA ASP A 171 15.45 -8.45 -8.86
C ASP A 171 16.74 -7.66 -9.12
N SER A 172 16.74 -6.84 -10.18
CA SER A 172 17.89 -5.98 -10.51
C SER A 172 18.17 -4.95 -9.42
N ARG A 173 17.14 -4.33 -8.85
CA ARG A 173 17.31 -3.35 -7.77
C ARG A 173 17.87 -4.02 -6.52
N ASP A 174 17.40 -5.20 -6.17
CA ASP A 174 17.85 -5.92 -4.99
C ASP A 174 19.27 -6.46 -5.17
N PHE A 175 19.62 -6.92 -6.37
CA PHE A 175 21.01 -7.23 -6.72
C PHE A 175 21.93 -6.01 -6.51
N LEU A 176 21.49 -4.82 -6.97
CA LEU A 176 22.26 -3.58 -6.77
C LEU A 176 22.36 -3.17 -5.30
N MET A 177 21.31 -3.37 -4.50
CA MET A 177 21.33 -3.10 -3.06
C MET A 177 22.22 -4.09 -2.31
N ALA A 178 22.12 -5.39 -2.61
CA ALA A 178 22.96 -6.43 -2.03
C ALA A 178 24.43 -6.21 -2.38
N LYS A 179 24.73 -5.84 -3.63
CA LYS A 179 26.09 -5.47 -4.06
C LYS A 179 26.62 -4.27 -3.28
N LYS A 180 25.84 -3.19 -3.15
CA LYS A 180 26.24 -2.02 -2.36
C LYS A 180 26.51 -2.37 -0.89
N ARG A 181 25.68 -3.22 -0.29
CA ARG A 181 25.87 -3.68 1.08
C ARG A 181 27.15 -4.50 1.24
N ALA A 182 27.43 -5.42 0.32
CA ALA A 182 28.67 -6.19 0.30
C ALA A 182 29.90 -5.28 0.14
N GLU A 183 29.83 -4.26 -0.71
CA GLU A 183 30.91 -3.27 -0.88
C GLU A 183 31.10 -2.40 0.38
N GLN A 184 30.03 -2.06 1.11
CA GLN A 184 30.09 -1.31 2.38
C GLN A 184 30.63 -2.15 3.55
N GLU A 185 30.26 -3.42 3.64
CA GLU A 185 30.74 -4.34 4.69
C GLU A 185 32.25 -4.64 4.54
N VAL A 186 32.81 -4.58 3.33
CA VAL A 186 34.26 -4.70 3.07
C VAL A 186 35.05 -3.44 3.49
N LEU A 187 34.37 -2.30 3.65
CA LEU A 187 34.98 -1.01 4.02
C LEU A 187 34.96 -0.73 5.55
N LEU A 188 34.41 -1.63 6.36
CA LEU A 188 34.44 -1.55 7.82
C LEU A 188 35.60 -2.40 8.37
N PRO A 189 36.53 -1.83 9.17
CA PRO A 189 37.65 -2.55 9.77
C PRO A 189 37.23 -3.51 10.90
#